data_AF-A0A7K2ZRP0-F1
#
_entry.id   AF-A0A7K2ZRP0-F1
#
_cell.length_a   1.000
_cell.length_b   1.000
_cell.length_c   1.000
_cell.angle_alpha   90.00
_cell.angle_beta   90.00
_cell.angle_gamma   90.00
#
_symmetry.space_group_name_H-M   'P 1'
#
loop_
_entity.id
_entity.type
_entity.pdbx_description
1 polymer ?
#
loop_
_entity_poly.entity_id
_entity_poly.type
_entity_poly.pdbx_seq_one_letter_code
_entity_poly.pdbx_strand_id
1 'polypeptide(L)'
;MTELRVGLIVPLSEEFGYVSSVVDLLGDFREQGRVYHSFLVPGTEITGLLTVLHEMGQSNAAIAAQDLIRVFGVPLVALIGTGAALSSEVALGDVVVASEIDAYLHRAKAVGEAEHPGGAGLALAGTSWKPSAPLLDLVRNFPLRKASRDVVTAWSGDALARCPLPVGLRPAAGPGLHVAPVATGDVVVGSDTFKAVIRNKNRTLAAVEMEAGGAALSAYHSDTADVLVVRGISDHAAKDKTATDLTPDVDGRPNAWRRYAVTNATRILLKLLAAPDFPWRATSPARGPVSPAPPRRPEPGPSRGDGAESGPAVDGRSPDGRRSGKGWLDGRTVAAVTSGAATALAVESLLHRRRDIEEALSAASSPPAPEAGSHAARTESADGPDGSDGGSHP
;
A
#
# COMPACT_ATOMS: atom_id res chain seq x y z
N MET A 1 -10.99 19.29 6.98
CA MET A 1 -9.71 18.80 6.46
C MET A 1 -9.98 17.41 5.94
N THR A 2 -9.72 17.16 4.66
CA THR A 2 -9.77 15.83 4.06
C THR A 2 -8.76 14.92 4.77
N GLU A 3 -9.18 13.72 5.18
CA GLU A 3 -8.30 12.81 5.89
C GLU A 3 -7.66 11.85 4.89
N LEU A 4 -6.35 11.98 4.69
CA LEU A 4 -5.59 11.05 3.87
C LEU A 4 -5.48 9.71 4.60
N ARG A 5 -6.18 8.69 4.09
CA ARG A 5 -6.33 7.39 4.76
C ARG A 5 -5.73 6.20 3.98
N VAL A 6 -5.63 6.32 2.66
CA VAL A 6 -5.31 5.17 1.77
C VAL A 6 -4.10 5.49 0.92
N GLY A 7 -3.10 4.62 0.95
CA GLY A 7 -2.11 4.50 -0.12
C GLY A 7 -2.51 3.35 -1.04
N LEU A 8 -2.74 3.61 -2.32
CA LEU A 8 -3.13 2.61 -3.32
C LEU A 8 -1.96 2.33 -4.26
N ILE A 9 -1.46 1.10 -4.25
CA ILE A 9 -0.39 0.65 -5.13
C ILE A 9 -1.00 -0.09 -6.32
N VAL A 10 -0.65 0.36 -7.52
CA VAL A 10 -0.99 -0.29 -8.79
C VAL A 10 0.30 -0.75 -9.48
N PRO A 11 0.50 -2.04 -9.77
CA PRO A 11 1.75 -2.51 -10.37
C PRO A 11 2.03 -1.90 -11.75
N LEU A 12 1.09 -2.04 -12.70
CA LEU A 12 1.36 -1.72 -14.12
C LEU A 12 0.59 -0.49 -14.63
N SER A 13 1.20 0.25 -15.57
CA SER A 13 0.59 1.42 -16.22
C SER A 13 -0.74 1.10 -16.92
N GLU A 14 -0.89 -0.13 -17.42
CA GLU A 14 -2.14 -0.62 -18.00
C GLU A 14 -3.24 -0.78 -16.95
N GLU A 15 -2.90 -1.38 -15.81
CA GLU A 15 -3.83 -1.57 -14.70
C GLU A 15 -4.25 -0.23 -14.11
N PHE A 16 -3.35 0.76 -14.09
CA PHE A 16 -3.68 2.14 -13.72
C PHE A 16 -4.80 2.70 -14.61
N GLY A 17 -4.76 2.47 -15.93
CA GLY A 17 -5.85 2.87 -16.84
C GLY A 17 -7.19 2.21 -16.53
N TYR A 18 -7.20 1.04 -15.90
CA TYR A 18 -8.41 0.35 -15.45
C TYR A 18 -8.89 0.88 -14.09
N VAL A 19 -7.97 1.15 -13.16
CA VAL A 19 -8.26 1.76 -11.87
C VAL A 19 -8.80 3.19 -12.04
N SER A 20 -8.14 4.03 -12.83
CA SER A 20 -8.54 5.44 -13.10
C SER A 20 -9.83 5.57 -13.91
N SER A 21 -10.31 4.50 -14.53
CA SER A 21 -11.67 4.44 -15.11
C SER A 21 -12.79 4.27 -14.06
N VAL A 22 -12.42 4.10 -12.78
CA VAL A 22 -13.33 3.84 -11.65
C VAL A 22 -13.11 4.81 -10.48
N VAL A 23 -11.88 5.28 -10.24
CA VAL A 23 -11.57 6.27 -9.18
C VAL A 23 -11.65 7.69 -9.72
N ASP A 24 -12.25 8.59 -8.94
CA ASP A 24 -12.26 10.02 -9.21
C ASP A 24 -10.90 10.61 -8.79
N LEU A 25 -10.01 10.78 -9.78
CA LEU A 25 -8.72 11.45 -9.58
C LEU A 25 -8.92 12.96 -9.47
N LEU A 26 -8.28 13.57 -8.47
CA LEU A 26 -8.39 15.01 -8.18
C LEU A 26 -7.22 15.79 -8.81
N GLY A 27 -6.01 15.25 -8.70
CA GLY A 27 -4.80 15.78 -9.34
C GLY A 27 -3.59 14.87 -9.09
N ASP A 28 -2.39 15.35 -9.39
CA ASP A 28 -1.15 14.63 -9.11
C ASP A 28 0.03 15.53 -8.73
N PHE A 29 1.04 14.92 -8.12
CA PHE A 29 2.32 15.56 -7.79
C PHE A 29 3.47 14.55 -7.78
N ARG A 30 4.70 15.05 -7.70
CA ARG A 30 5.93 14.24 -7.63
C ARG A 30 6.58 14.35 -6.26
N GLU A 31 6.91 13.21 -5.66
CA GLU A 31 7.54 13.10 -4.34
C GLU A 31 8.28 11.75 -4.25
N GLN A 32 9.40 11.66 -3.51
CA GLN A 32 10.29 10.49 -3.44
C GLN A 32 10.62 9.84 -4.82
N GLY A 33 10.68 10.64 -5.88
CA GLY A 33 10.95 10.18 -7.25
C GLY A 33 9.76 9.56 -8.00
N ARG A 34 8.61 9.35 -7.34
CA ARG A 34 7.37 8.79 -7.91
C ARG A 34 6.36 9.88 -8.25
N VAL A 35 5.35 9.53 -9.04
CA VAL A 35 4.10 10.29 -9.17
C VAL A 35 3.08 9.72 -8.20
N TYR A 36 2.35 10.59 -7.51
CA TYR A 36 1.21 10.25 -6.68
C TYR A 36 -0.02 11.00 -7.19
N HIS A 37 -1.08 10.27 -7.50
CA HIS A 37 -2.39 10.83 -7.88
C HIS A 37 -3.29 10.86 -6.64
N SER A 38 -3.85 12.02 -6.30
CA SER A 38 -4.86 12.12 -5.25
C SER A 38 -6.22 11.62 -5.78
N PHE A 39 -6.97 10.90 -4.95
CA PHE A 39 -8.30 10.41 -5.31
C PHE A 39 -9.27 10.46 -4.12
N LEU A 40 -10.57 10.56 -4.42
CA LEU A 40 -11.63 10.46 -3.41
C LEU A 40 -12.22 9.04 -3.40
N VAL A 41 -12.52 8.49 -2.22
CA VAL A 41 -13.33 7.27 -2.10
C VAL A 41 -14.81 7.66 -2.28
N PRO A 42 -15.51 7.21 -3.35
CA PRO A 42 -16.82 7.75 -3.72
C PRO A 42 -17.88 7.59 -2.63
N GLY A 43 -18.57 8.69 -2.32
CA GLY A 43 -19.59 8.76 -1.26
C GLY A 43 -19.03 9.01 0.15
N THR A 44 -17.75 9.43 0.27
CA THR A 44 -17.10 9.75 1.54
C THR A 44 -16.16 10.95 1.41
N GLU A 45 -15.72 11.50 2.55
CA GLU A 45 -14.65 12.51 2.65
C GLU A 45 -13.24 11.89 2.68
N ILE A 46 -13.11 10.59 2.39
CA ILE A 46 -11.86 9.84 2.55
C ILE A 46 -11.00 10.02 1.29
N THR A 47 -9.81 10.60 1.47
CA THR A 47 -8.84 10.80 0.40
C THR A 47 -7.78 9.70 0.41
N GLY A 48 -7.29 9.33 -0.77
CA GLY A 48 -6.14 8.45 -0.95
C GLY A 48 -5.09 9.01 -1.90
N LEU A 49 -3.91 8.40 -1.88
CA LEU A 49 -2.83 8.59 -2.84
C LEU A 49 -2.61 7.30 -3.63
N LEU A 50 -2.68 7.36 -4.95
CA LEU A 50 -2.40 6.26 -5.86
C LEU A 50 -1.00 6.44 -6.46
N THR A 51 -0.16 5.40 -6.43
CA THR A 51 1.09 5.37 -7.22
C THR A 51 1.20 4.12 -8.08
N VAL A 52 1.94 4.25 -9.19
CA VAL A 52 2.16 3.17 -10.17
C VAL A 52 3.61 2.68 -10.07
N LEU A 53 3.83 1.36 -10.02
CA LEU A 53 5.18 0.80 -9.91
C LEU A 53 5.94 0.80 -11.25
N HIS A 54 5.20 0.63 -12.35
CA HIS A 54 5.67 0.46 -13.74
C HIS A 54 6.42 -0.85 -14.06
N GLU A 55 6.71 -1.67 -13.07
CA GLU A 55 7.33 -2.99 -13.19
C GLU A 55 6.70 -3.97 -12.18
N MET A 56 6.82 -5.27 -12.47
CA MET A 56 6.39 -6.33 -11.56
C MET A 56 7.45 -6.56 -10.48
N GLY A 57 7.03 -7.11 -9.33
CA GLY A 57 7.94 -7.64 -8.30
C GLY A 57 7.86 -6.95 -6.94
N GLN A 58 8.32 -7.68 -5.93
CA GLN A 58 8.13 -7.33 -4.52
C GLN A 58 8.94 -6.12 -4.07
N SER A 59 10.16 -5.92 -4.59
CA SER A 59 11.07 -4.86 -4.12
C SER A 59 10.52 -3.45 -4.35
N ASN A 60 9.97 -3.18 -5.53
CA ASN A 60 9.43 -1.87 -5.87
C ASN A 60 8.13 -1.58 -5.09
N ALA A 61 7.29 -2.60 -4.90
CA ALA A 61 6.10 -2.54 -4.04
C ALA A 61 6.43 -2.25 -2.57
N ALA A 62 7.52 -2.81 -2.04
CA ALA A 62 7.98 -2.53 -0.67
C ALA A 62 8.38 -1.06 -0.49
N ILE A 63 9.11 -0.48 -1.45
CA ILE A 63 9.52 0.93 -1.44
C ILE A 63 8.28 1.83 -1.48
N ALA A 64 7.40 1.64 -2.47
CA ALA A 64 6.18 2.44 -2.60
C ALA A 64 5.27 2.36 -1.34
N ALA A 65 5.12 1.16 -0.76
CA ALA A 65 4.40 0.99 0.50
C ALA A 65 5.06 1.73 1.66
N GLN A 66 6.39 1.72 1.73
CA GLN A 66 7.12 2.42 2.78
C GLN A 66 7.03 3.95 2.63
N ASP A 67 7.06 4.48 1.40
CA ASP A 67 6.83 5.91 1.13
C ASP A 67 5.43 6.32 1.60
N LEU A 68 4.40 5.60 1.17
CA LEU A 68 3.00 5.76 1.59
C LEU A 68 2.85 5.77 3.13
N ILE A 69 3.50 4.84 3.82
CA ILE A 69 3.42 4.72 5.29
C ILE A 69 4.23 5.81 6.01
N ARG A 70 5.47 6.09 5.57
CA ARG A 70 6.45 6.89 6.34
C ARG A 70 6.49 8.36 5.96
N VAL A 71 6.23 8.69 4.70
CA VAL A 71 6.21 10.08 4.20
C VAL A 71 4.79 10.64 4.29
N PHE A 72 3.79 9.87 3.81
CA PHE A 72 2.40 10.32 3.75
C PHE A 72 1.54 9.90 4.95
N GLY A 73 2.05 9.00 5.82
CA GLY A 73 1.39 8.64 7.07
C GLY A 73 0.11 7.82 6.90
N VAL A 74 -0.10 7.15 5.76
CA VAL A 74 -1.38 6.45 5.50
C VAL A 74 -1.58 5.28 6.47
N PRO A 75 -2.76 5.16 7.13
CA PRO A 75 -3.09 4.03 8.00
C PRO A 75 -3.44 2.74 7.25
N LEU A 76 -3.56 2.78 5.92
CA LEU A 76 -3.81 1.60 5.07
C LEU A 76 -3.01 1.69 3.76
N VAL A 77 -2.24 0.65 3.46
CA VAL A 77 -1.73 0.38 2.10
C VAL A 77 -2.62 -0.66 1.45
N ALA A 78 -3.40 -0.24 0.47
CA ALA A 78 -4.12 -1.13 -0.43
C ALA A 78 -3.24 -1.44 -1.64
N LEU A 79 -3.19 -2.70 -2.07
CA LEU A 79 -2.51 -3.12 -3.29
C LEU A 79 -3.51 -3.80 -4.22
N ILE A 80 -3.60 -3.30 -5.45
CA ILE A 80 -4.60 -3.71 -6.43
C ILE A 80 -3.99 -4.00 -7.79
N GLY A 81 -4.54 -5.00 -8.49
CA GLY A 81 -4.18 -5.31 -9.86
C GLY A 81 -4.72 -6.66 -10.28
N THR A 82 -4.16 -7.20 -11.36
CA THR A 82 -4.43 -8.55 -11.84
C THR A 82 -3.85 -9.61 -10.90
N GLY A 83 -4.45 -10.80 -10.92
CA GLY A 83 -3.92 -12.00 -10.30
C GLY A 83 -4.40 -13.21 -11.08
N ALA A 84 -3.78 -14.36 -10.84
CA ALA A 84 -4.08 -15.58 -11.55
C ALA A 84 -4.64 -16.65 -10.61
N ALA A 85 -5.68 -17.38 -11.03
CA ALA A 85 -6.32 -18.40 -10.20
C ALA A 85 -5.43 -19.63 -9.97
N LEU A 86 -5.35 -20.07 -8.72
CA LEU A 86 -4.77 -21.36 -8.31
C LEU A 86 -5.84 -22.38 -7.88
N SER A 87 -6.99 -21.92 -7.37
CA SER A 87 -8.15 -22.76 -7.05
C SER A 87 -9.11 -22.86 -8.23
N SER A 88 -9.74 -24.03 -8.40
CA SER A 88 -10.85 -24.24 -9.34
C SER A 88 -12.17 -23.59 -8.88
N GLU A 89 -12.23 -23.12 -7.64
CA GLU A 89 -13.37 -22.40 -7.08
C GLU A 89 -13.37 -20.90 -7.44
N VAL A 90 -12.31 -20.42 -8.11
CA VAL A 90 -12.10 -19.01 -8.46
C VAL A 90 -12.11 -18.87 -9.98
N ALA A 91 -13.09 -18.12 -10.49
CA ALA A 91 -13.32 -17.91 -11.92
C ALA A 91 -12.63 -16.65 -12.46
N LEU A 92 -12.55 -16.51 -13.78
CA LEU A 92 -12.08 -15.26 -14.40
C LEU A 92 -13.09 -14.13 -14.15
N GLY A 93 -12.57 -12.95 -13.81
CA GLY A 93 -13.35 -11.78 -13.40
C GLY A 93 -13.68 -11.71 -11.91
N ASP A 94 -13.55 -12.81 -11.15
CA ASP A 94 -13.71 -12.83 -9.70
C ASP A 94 -12.69 -11.92 -9.01
N VAL A 95 -12.95 -11.58 -7.75
CA VAL A 95 -12.04 -10.82 -6.90
C VAL A 95 -11.62 -11.65 -5.69
N VAL A 96 -10.32 -11.75 -5.46
CA VAL A 96 -9.74 -12.36 -4.27
C VAL A 96 -9.13 -11.28 -3.38
N VAL A 97 -9.66 -11.14 -2.17
CA VAL A 97 -9.07 -10.35 -1.09
C VAL A 97 -8.18 -11.28 -0.25
N ALA A 98 -6.92 -10.91 -0.05
CA ALA A 98 -5.97 -11.78 0.62
C ALA A 98 -6.28 -11.91 2.13
N SER A 99 -6.69 -13.10 2.57
CA SER A 99 -6.76 -13.44 4.00
C SER A 99 -5.38 -13.72 4.61
N GLU A 100 -4.43 -14.05 3.75
CA GLU A 100 -3.03 -14.34 4.03
C GLU A 100 -2.23 -14.04 2.76
N ILE A 101 -1.04 -13.45 2.91
CA ILE A 101 -0.13 -13.09 1.84
C ILE A 101 1.10 -13.99 2.01
N ASP A 102 1.20 -15.04 1.19
CA ASP A 102 2.18 -16.12 1.32
C ASP A 102 3.30 -15.94 0.29
N ALA A 103 4.45 -15.43 0.74
CA ALA A 103 5.65 -15.30 -0.10
C ALA A 103 6.34 -16.66 -0.28
N TYR A 104 5.81 -17.48 -1.19
CA TYR A 104 6.14 -18.89 -1.39
C TYR A 104 7.57 -19.16 -1.90
N LEU A 105 8.28 -18.12 -2.37
CA LEU A 105 9.70 -18.20 -2.73
C LEU A 105 10.63 -17.69 -1.61
N HIS A 106 10.11 -17.01 -0.59
CA HIS A 106 10.94 -16.37 0.41
C HIS A 106 11.68 -17.42 1.26
N ARG A 107 13.02 -17.37 1.23
CA ARG A 107 13.93 -18.37 1.85
C ARG A 107 13.90 -19.75 1.19
N ALA A 108 13.39 -19.87 -0.04
CA ALA A 108 13.45 -21.13 -0.79
C ALA A 108 14.91 -21.56 -1.06
N LYS A 109 15.12 -22.87 -1.24
CA LYS A 109 16.44 -23.47 -1.41
C LYS A 109 16.56 -24.15 -2.77
N ALA A 110 17.61 -23.81 -3.52
CA ALA A 110 18.01 -24.59 -4.70
C ALA A 110 18.48 -25.99 -4.28
N VAL A 111 17.97 -27.01 -4.97
CA VAL A 111 18.28 -28.43 -4.74
C VAL A 111 18.61 -29.09 -6.07
N GLY A 112 19.51 -30.07 -6.08
CA GLY A 112 19.73 -30.89 -7.28
C GLY A 112 18.53 -31.80 -7.54
N GLU A 113 18.16 -31.96 -8.81
CA GLU A 113 17.12 -32.92 -9.19
C GLU A 113 17.69 -34.34 -9.19
N ALA A 114 17.02 -35.28 -8.51
CA ALA A 114 17.47 -36.67 -8.41
C ALA A 114 17.40 -37.43 -9.75
N GLU A 115 16.52 -36.99 -10.65
CA GLU A 115 16.25 -37.64 -11.94
C GLU A 115 16.98 -36.99 -13.12
N HIS A 116 17.53 -35.79 -12.96
CA HIS A 116 18.15 -35.01 -14.03
C HIS A 116 19.54 -34.49 -13.62
N PRO A 117 20.62 -35.17 -14.01
CA PRO A 117 21.99 -34.70 -13.79
C PRO A 117 22.22 -33.35 -14.51
N GLY A 118 22.22 -32.25 -13.75
CA GLY A 118 22.30 -30.87 -14.27
C GLY A 118 21.02 -30.05 -14.09
N GLY A 119 19.91 -30.67 -13.67
CA GLY A 119 18.68 -30.00 -13.27
C GLY A 119 18.77 -29.42 -11.84
N ALA A 120 18.27 -28.20 -11.67
CA ALA A 120 18.19 -27.52 -10.38
C ALA A 120 16.71 -27.23 -10.04
N GLY A 121 16.18 -27.99 -9.09
CA GLY A 121 14.85 -27.78 -8.53
C GLY A 121 14.86 -26.75 -7.40
N LEU A 122 13.66 -26.33 -6.98
CA LEU A 122 13.48 -25.40 -5.87
C LEU A 122 12.65 -26.01 -4.75
N ALA A 123 13.26 -26.25 -3.59
CA ALA A 123 12.54 -26.58 -2.37
C ALA A 123 11.93 -25.29 -1.79
N LEU A 124 10.61 -25.14 -1.94
CA LEU A 124 9.90 -23.96 -1.46
C LEU A 124 9.98 -23.83 0.07
N ALA A 125 10.16 -22.59 0.51
CA ALA A 125 9.92 -22.16 1.89
C ALA A 125 8.86 -21.05 1.84
N GLY A 126 8.82 -20.16 2.83
CA GLY A 126 8.06 -18.92 2.66
C GLY A 126 7.98 -18.08 3.93
N THR A 127 7.36 -16.92 3.81
CA THR A 127 6.88 -16.12 4.93
C THR A 127 5.46 -15.68 4.64
N SER A 128 4.56 -15.85 5.61
CA SER A 128 3.17 -15.42 5.50
C SER A 128 2.91 -14.18 6.36
N TRP A 129 2.24 -13.19 5.78
CA TRP A 129 1.68 -12.05 6.51
C TRP A 129 0.15 -12.09 6.43
N LYS A 130 -0.53 -11.37 7.34
CA LYS A 130 -2.00 -11.27 7.37
C LYS A 130 -2.41 -9.82 7.60
N PRO A 131 -3.54 -9.37 7.02
CA PRO A 131 -4.20 -8.15 7.48
C PRO A 131 -4.48 -8.21 9.00
N SER A 132 -4.66 -7.07 9.66
CA SER A 132 -5.08 -7.06 11.06
C SER A 132 -6.38 -7.83 11.28
N ALA A 133 -6.57 -8.37 12.49
CA ALA A 133 -7.77 -9.14 12.81
C ALA A 133 -9.08 -8.35 12.58
N PRO A 134 -9.19 -7.04 12.91
CA PRO A 134 -10.38 -6.25 12.57
C PRO A 134 -10.61 -6.10 11.06
N LEU A 135 -9.55 -5.82 10.28
CA LEU A 135 -9.66 -5.69 8.82
C LEU A 135 -10.06 -7.03 8.17
N LEU A 136 -9.48 -8.13 8.65
CA LEU A 136 -9.82 -9.47 8.17
C LEU A 136 -11.24 -9.90 8.55
N ASP A 137 -11.73 -9.49 9.72
CA ASP A 137 -13.12 -9.72 10.13
C ASP A 137 -14.11 -8.94 9.26
N LEU A 138 -13.83 -7.65 9.00
CA LEU A 138 -14.67 -6.84 8.11
C LEU A 138 -14.80 -7.49 6.73
N VAL A 139 -13.69 -7.83 6.05
CA VAL A 139 -13.76 -8.32 4.67
C VAL A 139 -14.46 -9.68 4.57
N ARG A 140 -14.31 -10.54 5.59
CA ARG A 140 -15.03 -11.84 5.67
C ARG A 140 -16.52 -11.66 5.89
N ASN A 141 -16.90 -10.72 6.75
CA ASN A 141 -18.30 -10.48 7.09
C ASN A 141 -18.99 -9.52 6.10
N PHE A 142 -18.27 -8.81 5.23
CA PHE A 142 -18.84 -7.87 4.26
C PHE A 142 -19.92 -8.47 3.34
N PRO A 143 -19.74 -9.65 2.71
CA PRO A 143 -20.83 -10.28 1.94
C PRO A 143 -21.92 -10.91 2.83
N LEU A 144 -21.70 -11.08 4.14
CA LEU A 144 -22.62 -11.78 5.04
C LEU A 144 -23.53 -10.83 5.83
N ARG A 145 -23.08 -9.61 6.12
CA ARG A 145 -23.81 -8.64 6.94
C ARG A 145 -24.94 -7.98 6.17
N LYS A 146 -26.10 -7.83 6.83
CA LYS A 146 -27.29 -7.15 6.28
C LYS A 146 -26.99 -5.76 5.70
N ALA A 147 -26.05 -5.01 6.29
CA ALA A 147 -25.70 -3.66 5.86
C ALA A 147 -24.94 -3.59 4.51
N SER A 148 -24.27 -4.67 4.11
CA SER A 148 -23.31 -4.68 3.00
C SER A 148 -23.52 -5.81 1.99
N ARG A 149 -24.24 -6.89 2.33
CA ARG A 149 -24.58 -7.98 1.40
C ARG A 149 -25.22 -7.47 0.11
N ASP A 150 -26.20 -6.57 0.24
CA ASP A 150 -26.94 -6.06 -0.91
C ASP A 150 -26.03 -5.14 -1.79
N VAL A 151 -24.99 -4.53 -1.20
CA VAL A 151 -23.92 -3.80 -1.92
C VAL A 151 -23.05 -4.77 -2.73
N VAL A 152 -22.69 -5.94 -2.17
CA VAL A 152 -21.96 -6.99 -2.91
C VAL A 152 -22.82 -7.57 -4.03
N THR A 153 -24.11 -7.81 -3.78
CA THR A 153 -25.05 -8.28 -4.81
C THR A 153 -25.18 -7.29 -5.96
N ALA A 154 -25.35 -5.99 -5.65
CA ALA A 154 -25.39 -4.94 -6.67
C ALA A 154 -24.08 -4.83 -7.45
N TRP A 155 -22.93 -4.84 -6.77
CA TRP A 155 -21.60 -4.84 -7.42
C TRP A 155 -21.42 -5.98 -8.41
N SER A 156 -21.81 -7.20 -8.03
CA SER A 156 -21.68 -8.39 -8.89
C SER A 156 -22.62 -8.31 -10.11
N GLY A 157 -23.86 -7.85 -9.92
CA GLY A 157 -24.81 -7.60 -11.02
C GLY A 157 -24.35 -6.51 -11.99
N ASP A 158 -23.89 -5.37 -11.46
CA ASP A 158 -23.35 -4.25 -12.25
C ASP A 158 -22.10 -4.65 -13.04
N ALA A 159 -21.23 -5.48 -12.46
CA ALA A 159 -20.08 -6.04 -13.15
C ALA A 159 -20.51 -6.91 -14.34
N LEU A 160 -21.44 -7.85 -14.14
CA LEU A 160 -21.96 -8.69 -15.23
C LEU A 160 -22.57 -7.84 -16.36
N ALA A 161 -23.42 -6.86 -16.01
CA ALA A 161 -24.07 -5.98 -16.97
C ALA A 161 -23.07 -5.15 -17.79
N ARG A 162 -21.95 -4.76 -17.18
CA ARG A 162 -20.87 -3.96 -17.78
C ARG A 162 -19.69 -4.80 -18.29
N CYS A 163 -19.86 -6.13 -18.42
CA CYS A 163 -18.80 -7.02 -18.87
C CYS A 163 -18.36 -6.66 -20.31
N PRO A 164 -17.06 -6.29 -20.53
CA PRO A 164 -16.59 -5.80 -21.82
C PRO A 164 -16.35 -6.93 -22.84
N LEU A 165 -16.46 -8.19 -22.44
CA LEU A 165 -16.24 -9.34 -23.30
C LEU A 165 -17.38 -9.52 -24.32
N PRO A 166 -17.08 -10.03 -25.53
CA PRO A 166 -18.10 -10.49 -26.49
C PRO A 166 -19.03 -11.54 -25.88
N VAL A 167 -20.29 -11.62 -26.34
CA VAL A 167 -21.35 -12.46 -25.73
C VAL A 167 -20.92 -13.92 -25.52
N GLY A 168 -20.22 -14.53 -26.48
CA GLY A 168 -19.74 -15.91 -26.37
C GLY A 168 -18.58 -16.15 -25.40
N LEU A 169 -18.00 -15.08 -24.82
CA LEU A 169 -16.90 -15.12 -23.85
C LEU A 169 -17.27 -14.50 -22.49
N ARG A 170 -18.52 -14.07 -22.30
CA ARG A 170 -18.98 -13.52 -21.02
C ARG A 170 -19.13 -14.62 -19.96
N PRO A 171 -18.84 -14.34 -18.68
CA PRO A 171 -19.17 -15.25 -17.60
C PRO A 171 -20.70 -15.38 -17.47
N ALA A 172 -21.17 -16.56 -17.06
CA ALA A 172 -22.59 -16.85 -16.90
C ALA A 172 -23.24 -16.15 -15.68
N ALA A 173 -22.42 -15.66 -14.75
CA ALA A 173 -22.83 -14.94 -13.55
C ALA A 173 -21.88 -13.76 -13.29
N GLY A 174 -22.28 -12.86 -12.39
CA GLY A 174 -21.40 -11.80 -11.91
C GLY A 174 -20.23 -12.37 -11.09
N PRO A 175 -19.16 -11.57 -10.89
CA PRO A 175 -17.97 -12.00 -10.18
C PRO A 175 -18.27 -12.37 -8.72
N GLY A 176 -17.61 -13.41 -8.25
CA GLY A 176 -17.52 -13.77 -6.84
C GLY A 176 -16.53 -12.89 -6.08
N LEU A 177 -16.82 -12.69 -4.78
CA LEU A 177 -15.89 -12.09 -3.82
C LEU A 177 -15.36 -13.18 -2.89
N HIS A 178 -14.07 -13.49 -3.00
CA HIS A 178 -13.39 -14.52 -2.22
C HIS A 178 -12.46 -13.88 -1.19
N VAL A 179 -12.40 -14.44 0.01
CA VAL A 179 -11.45 -14.01 1.06
C VAL A 179 -10.57 -15.19 1.44
N ALA A 180 -9.40 -15.29 0.80
CA ALA A 180 -8.58 -16.50 0.79
C ALA A 180 -7.06 -16.20 0.73
N PRO A 181 -6.19 -17.17 1.02
CA PRO A 181 -4.74 -17.00 0.88
C PRO A 181 -4.30 -16.72 -0.57
N VAL A 182 -3.40 -15.75 -0.74
CA VAL A 182 -2.81 -15.35 -2.02
C VAL A 182 -1.30 -15.59 -1.98
N ALA A 183 -0.78 -16.26 -3.01
CA ALA A 183 0.64 -16.48 -3.21
C ALA A 183 1.29 -15.24 -3.84
N THR A 184 2.50 -14.90 -3.39
CA THR A 184 3.29 -13.78 -3.92
C THR A 184 4.74 -14.20 -4.16
N GLY A 185 5.36 -13.74 -5.25
CA GLY A 185 6.75 -14.07 -5.58
C GLY A 185 7.19 -13.50 -6.92
N ASP A 186 8.47 -13.17 -7.06
CA ASP A 186 9.06 -12.53 -8.27
C ASP A 186 9.12 -13.44 -9.53
N VAL A 187 8.35 -14.53 -9.59
CA VAL A 187 8.30 -15.46 -10.73
C VAL A 187 6.87 -15.53 -11.28
N VAL A 188 6.73 -15.22 -12.58
CA VAL A 188 5.48 -15.39 -13.32
C VAL A 188 5.11 -16.88 -13.38
N VAL A 189 3.95 -17.23 -12.82
CA VAL A 189 3.43 -18.61 -12.90
C VAL A 189 2.69 -18.79 -14.23
N GLY A 190 3.26 -19.62 -15.12
CA GLY A 190 2.70 -19.97 -16.43
C GLY A 190 2.76 -21.48 -16.73
N SER A 191 2.73 -22.33 -15.70
CA SER A 191 2.92 -23.78 -15.82
C SER A 191 2.12 -24.52 -14.76
N ASP A 192 1.29 -25.47 -15.18
CA ASP A 192 0.48 -26.31 -14.27
C ASP A 192 1.34 -27.12 -13.31
N THR A 193 2.52 -27.57 -13.74
CA THR A 193 3.51 -28.22 -12.87
C THR A 193 3.96 -27.29 -11.75
N PHE A 194 4.24 -26.01 -12.05
CA PHE A 194 4.67 -25.05 -11.04
C PHE A 194 3.52 -24.62 -10.11
N LYS A 195 2.29 -24.50 -10.61
CA LYS A 195 1.09 -24.36 -9.75
C LYS A 195 0.97 -25.51 -8.77
N ALA A 196 1.18 -26.75 -9.23
CA ALA A 196 1.12 -27.93 -8.37
C ALA A 196 2.20 -27.87 -7.28
N VAL A 197 3.42 -27.44 -7.59
CA VAL A 197 4.47 -27.20 -6.59
C VAL A 197 4.05 -26.14 -5.55
N ILE A 198 3.50 -25.01 -5.98
CA ILE A 198 2.99 -23.95 -5.08
C ILE A 198 1.84 -24.47 -4.19
N ARG A 199 0.85 -25.16 -4.78
CA ARG A 199 -0.29 -25.71 -4.05
C ARG A 199 0.06 -26.91 -3.16
N ASN A 200 1.12 -27.64 -3.45
CA ASN A 200 1.63 -28.69 -2.56
C ASN A 200 2.24 -28.10 -1.28
N LYS A 201 2.84 -26.90 -1.34
CA LYS A 201 3.22 -26.15 -0.12
C LYS A 201 1.97 -25.72 0.67
N ASN A 202 0.96 -25.17 -0.01
CA ASN A 202 -0.26 -24.72 0.64
C ASN A 202 -1.50 -24.91 -0.26
N ARG A 203 -2.29 -25.95 0.03
CA ARG A 203 -3.42 -26.37 -0.83
C ARG A 203 -4.57 -25.36 -0.91
N THR A 204 -4.65 -24.42 0.04
CA THR A 204 -5.71 -23.41 0.15
C THR A 204 -5.37 -22.08 -0.53
N LEU A 205 -4.21 -21.98 -1.20
CA LEU A 205 -3.89 -20.84 -2.04
C LEU A 205 -4.91 -20.71 -3.18
N ALA A 206 -5.59 -19.57 -3.23
CA ALA A 206 -6.68 -19.30 -4.17
C ALA A 206 -6.19 -18.59 -5.43
N ALA A 207 -5.21 -17.70 -5.30
CA ALA A 207 -4.62 -16.92 -6.40
C ALA A 207 -3.11 -16.69 -6.22
N VAL A 208 -2.45 -16.24 -7.28
CA VAL A 208 -1.03 -15.84 -7.30
C VAL A 208 -0.83 -14.50 -8.01
N GLU A 209 0.14 -13.73 -7.52
CA GLU A 209 0.58 -12.41 -8.01
C GLU A 209 2.08 -12.20 -7.66
N MET A 210 2.64 -11.00 -7.91
CA MET A 210 4.09 -10.77 -7.82
C MET A 210 4.54 -9.60 -6.91
N GLU A 211 3.63 -8.88 -6.24
CA GLU A 211 3.96 -7.63 -5.54
C GLU A 211 3.63 -7.64 -4.03
N ALA A 212 2.57 -8.34 -3.61
CA ALA A 212 1.97 -8.21 -2.28
C ALA A 212 2.95 -8.45 -1.13
N GLY A 213 3.90 -9.36 -1.27
CA GLY A 213 4.86 -9.66 -0.20
C GLY A 213 5.77 -8.48 0.14
N GLY A 214 6.02 -7.59 -0.82
CA GLY A 214 6.76 -6.34 -0.58
C GLY A 214 5.95 -5.34 0.25
N ALA A 215 4.72 -5.05 -0.18
CA ALA A 215 3.82 -4.15 0.55
C ALA A 215 3.48 -4.69 1.96
N ALA A 216 3.29 -6.01 2.09
CA ALA A 216 3.04 -6.68 3.35
C ALA A 216 4.23 -6.60 4.31
N LEU A 217 5.47 -6.70 3.81
CA LEU A 217 6.68 -6.53 4.63
C LEU A 217 6.79 -5.10 5.19
N SER A 218 6.51 -4.07 4.38
CA SER A 218 6.53 -2.67 4.83
C SER A 218 5.44 -2.40 5.89
N ALA A 219 4.23 -2.92 5.70
CA ALA A 219 3.17 -2.83 6.70
C ALA A 219 3.47 -3.63 7.98
N TYR A 220 4.07 -4.82 7.86
CA TYR A 220 4.49 -5.64 9.01
C TYR A 220 5.53 -4.93 9.90
N HIS A 221 6.37 -4.07 9.31
CA HIS A 221 7.30 -3.22 10.02
C HIS A 221 6.73 -1.82 10.35
N SER A 222 5.40 -1.69 10.44
CA SER A 222 4.69 -0.48 10.83
C SER A 222 3.66 -0.74 11.92
N ASP A 223 3.70 0.07 12.99
CA ASP A 223 2.65 0.05 14.02
C ASP A 223 1.37 0.77 13.55
N THR A 224 1.50 1.68 12.59
CA THR A 224 0.45 2.65 12.19
C THR A 224 -0.35 2.24 10.97
N ALA A 225 0.12 1.28 10.17
CA ALA A 225 -0.50 0.93 8.88
C ALA A 225 -0.90 -0.55 8.77
N ASP A 226 -2.04 -0.80 8.16
CA ASP A 226 -2.45 -2.13 7.68
C ASP A 226 -2.16 -2.32 6.20
N VAL A 227 -2.20 -3.57 5.74
CA VAL A 227 -2.17 -3.95 4.32
C VAL A 227 -3.47 -4.63 3.90
N LEU A 228 -3.98 -4.27 2.73
CA LEU A 228 -5.12 -4.92 2.08
C LEU A 228 -4.78 -5.24 0.62
N VAL A 229 -4.68 -6.52 0.27
CA VAL A 229 -4.41 -6.95 -1.11
C VAL A 229 -5.71 -7.40 -1.75
N VAL A 230 -6.04 -6.82 -2.90
CA VAL A 230 -7.26 -7.11 -3.67
C VAL A 230 -6.85 -7.40 -5.12
N ARG A 231 -6.94 -8.66 -5.54
CA ARG A 231 -6.62 -9.06 -6.91
C ARG A 231 -7.86 -9.42 -7.70
N GLY A 232 -8.02 -8.81 -8.86
CA GLY A 232 -8.97 -9.24 -9.87
C GLY A 232 -8.36 -10.38 -10.68
N ILE A 233 -9.12 -11.46 -10.87
CA ILE A 233 -8.60 -12.67 -11.52
C ILE A 233 -8.70 -12.57 -13.04
N SER A 234 -7.56 -12.49 -13.72
CA SER A 234 -7.49 -12.30 -15.18
C SER A 234 -7.18 -13.57 -15.96
N ASP A 235 -6.48 -14.53 -15.36
CA ASP A 235 -6.04 -15.76 -15.99
C ASP A 235 -5.94 -16.91 -14.97
N HIS A 236 -5.65 -18.13 -15.46
CA HIS A 236 -5.54 -19.33 -14.62
C HIS A 236 -4.08 -19.73 -14.31
N ALA A 237 -3.08 -18.87 -14.54
CA ALA A 237 -1.63 -19.16 -14.43
C ALA A 237 -1.13 -20.32 -15.32
N ALA A 238 -1.92 -20.70 -16.33
CA ALA A 238 -1.65 -21.82 -17.24
C ALA A 238 -0.78 -21.39 -18.44
N LYS A 239 -0.34 -22.36 -19.23
CA LYS A 239 0.52 -22.13 -20.42
C LYS A 239 -0.17 -21.28 -21.51
N ASP A 240 -1.48 -21.20 -21.49
CA ASP A 240 -2.33 -20.45 -22.42
C ASP A 240 -2.59 -18.99 -21.99
N LYS A 241 -1.98 -18.53 -20.88
CA LYS A 241 -2.12 -17.15 -20.38
C LYS A 241 -2.02 -16.09 -21.49
N THR A 242 -1.07 -16.22 -22.42
CA THR A 242 -0.89 -15.28 -23.55
C THR A 242 -2.15 -15.16 -24.42
N ALA A 243 -2.92 -16.24 -24.60
CA ALA A 243 -4.19 -16.21 -25.33
C ALA A 243 -5.32 -15.56 -24.51
N THR A 244 -5.35 -15.79 -23.19
CA THR A 244 -6.29 -15.11 -22.28
C THR A 244 -6.04 -13.60 -22.25
N ASP A 245 -4.78 -13.19 -22.12
CA ASP A 245 -4.38 -11.77 -22.12
C ASP A 245 -4.74 -11.11 -23.46
N LEU A 246 -4.45 -11.75 -24.60
CA LEU A 246 -4.80 -11.21 -25.93
C LEU A 246 -6.30 -11.22 -26.27
N THR A 247 -7.18 -11.65 -25.36
CA THR A 247 -8.65 -11.64 -25.60
C THR A 247 -9.15 -10.20 -25.81
N PRO A 248 -9.76 -9.89 -26.97
CA PRO A 248 -10.28 -8.55 -27.25
C PRO A 248 -11.64 -8.31 -26.57
N ASP A 249 -11.92 -7.05 -26.27
CA ASP A 249 -13.25 -6.59 -25.86
C ASP A 249 -14.18 -6.39 -27.07
N VAL A 250 -15.42 -5.98 -26.82
CA VAL A 250 -16.42 -5.66 -27.87
C VAL A 250 -15.98 -4.56 -28.85
N ASP A 251 -15.01 -3.71 -28.47
CA ASP A 251 -14.44 -2.65 -29.31
C ASP A 251 -13.14 -3.11 -30.02
N GLY A 252 -12.74 -4.38 -29.86
CA GLY A 252 -11.51 -4.94 -30.43
C GLY A 252 -10.22 -4.61 -29.67
N ARG A 253 -10.29 -3.99 -28.48
CA ARG A 253 -9.10 -3.66 -27.68
C ARG A 253 -8.65 -4.89 -26.88
N PRO A 254 -7.33 -5.19 -26.77
CA PRO A 254 -6.84 -6.37 -26.05
C PRO A 254 -7.06 -6.28 -24.53
N ASN A 255 -6.68 -7.35 -23.82
CA ASN A 255 -6.67 -7.43 -22.35
C ASN A 255 -8.06 -7.29 -21.72
N ALA A 256 -9.11 -7.78 -22.39
CA ALA A 256 -10.50 -7.66 -21.91
C ALA A 256 -10.72 -8.28 -20.52
N TRP A 257 -10.12 -9.46 -20.27
CA TRP A 257 -10.17 -10.11 -18.96
C TRP A 257 -9.43 -9.31 -17.88
N ARG A 258 -8.24 -8.78 -18.18
CA ARG A 258 -7.47 -7.94 -17.24
C ARG A 258 -8.23 -6.66 -16.88
N ARG A 259 -8.83 -6.00 -17.88
CA ARG A 259 -9.71 -4.84 -17.65
C ARG A 259 -10.90 -5.19 -16.77
N TYR A 260 -11.63 -6.25 -17.11
CA TYR A 260 -12.80 -6.68 -16.36
C TYR A 260 -12.45 -6.99 -14.91
N ALA A 261 -11.41 -7.80 -14.71
CA ALA A 261 -10.91 -8.21 -13.41
C ALA A 261 -10.47 -7.02 -12.53
N VAL A 262 -9.63 -6.11 -13.03
CA VAL A 262 -9.15 -4.94 -12.26
C VAL A 262 -10.27 -3.95 -12.00
N THR A 263 -11.19 -3.75 -12.95
CA THR A 263 -12.39 -2.91 -12.75
C THR A 263 -13.28 -3.48 -11.64
N ASN A 264 -13.49 -4.80 -11.62
CA ASN A 264 -14.28 -5.46 -10.57
C ASN A 264 -13.61 -5.31 -9.20
N ALA A 265 -12.29 -5.56 -9.12
CA ALA A 265 -11.49 -5.38 -7.91
C ALA A 265 -11.54 -3.94 -7.38
N THR A 266 -11.42 -2.95 -8.26
CA THR A 266 -11.43 -1.53 -7.87
C THR A 266 -12.78 -1.14 -7.30
N ARG A 267 -13.88 -1.55 -7.97
CA ARG A 267 -15.23 -1.25 -7.51
C ARG A 267 -15.51 -1.84 -6.12
N ILE A 268 -15.15 -3.11 -5.85
CA ILE A 268 -15.40 -3.70 -4.52
C ILE A 268 -14.46 -3.14 -3.45
N LEU A 269 -13.20 -2.83 -3.79
CA LEU A 269 -12.28 -2.12 -2.89
C LEU A 269 -12.88 -0.78 -2.43
N LEU A 270 -13.38 0.04 -3.35
CA LEU A 270 -14.02 1.31 -2.98
C LEU A 270 -15.27 1.12 -2.10
N LYS A 271 -16.06 0.06 -2.31
CA LYS A 271 -17.20 -0.26 -1.42
C LYS A 271 -16.76 -0.76 -0.04
N LEU A 272 -15.63 -1.44 0.07
CA LEU A 272 -15.02 -1.79 1.35
C LEU A 272 -14.53 -0.54 2.08
N LEU A 273 -13.76 0.33 1.41
CA LEU A 273 -13.21 1.56 1.99
C LEU A 273 -14.31 2.56 2.42
N ALA A 274 -15.44 2.57 1.73
CA ALA A 274 -16.61 3.37 2.06
C ALA A 274 -17.52 2.76 3.16
N ALA A 275 -17.17 1.61 3.74
CA ALA A 275 -17.94 1.01 4.83
C ALA A 275 -17.89 1.92 6.08
N PRO A 276 -19.04 2.29 6.69
CA PRO A 276 -19.07 3.17 7.86
C PRO A 276 -18.30 2.63 9.07
N ASP A 277 -18.09 1.32 9.14
CA ASP A 277 -17.33 0.62 10.16
C ASP A 277 -16.00 0.05 9.66
N PHE A 278 -15.41 0.65 8.62
CA PHE A 278 -14.06 0.30 8.19
C PHE A 278 -13.06 0.53 9.33
N PRO A 279 -12.26 -0.48 9.72
CA PRO A 279 -11.44 -0.44 10.94
C PRO A 279 -10.13 0.31 10.67
N TRP A 280 -10.23 1.60 10.39
CA TRP A 280 -9.07 2.47 10.23
C TRP A 280 -8.16 2.40 11.46
N ARG A 281 -6.86 2.16 11.25
CA ARG A 281 -5.89 2.32 12.32
C ARG A 281 -5.91 3.76 12.82
N ALA A 282 -5.80 3.91 14.14
CA ALA A 282 -5.69 5.21 14.76
C ALA A 282 -4.41 5.89 14.26
N THR A 283 -4.58 7.00 13.54
CA THR A 283 -3.54 7.93 13.11
C THR A 283 -2.97 8.62 14.35
N SER A 284 -2.10 7.91 15.07
CA SER A 284 -1.38 8.51 16.21
C SER A 284 -0.59 9.70 15.69
N PRO A 285 -0.78 10.92 16.24
CA PRO A 285 0.18 11.99 15.97
C PRO A 285 1.53 11.48 16.45
N ALA A 286 2.52 11.50 15.56
CA ALA A 286 3.82 10.89 15.81
C ALA A 286 4.39 11.43 17.13
N ARG A 287 4.37 10.59 18.18
CA ARG A 287 5.15 10.90 19.38
C ARG A 287 6.59 10.90 18.92
N GLY A 288 7.21 12.08 18.91
CA GLY A 288 8.65 12.20 18.74
C GLY A 288 9.35 11.24 19.70
N PRO A 289 10.55 10.74 19.35
CA PRO A 289 11.23 9.72 20.13
C PRO A 289 11.26 10.13 21.60
N VAL A 290 10.69 9.27 22.46
CA VAL A 290 10.58 9.55 23.89
C VAL A 290 12.01 9.67 24.42
N SER A 291 12.44 10.91 24.67
CA SER A 291 13.79 11.16 25.18
C SER A 291 13.97 10.32 26.44
N PRO A 292 14.99 9.46 26.53
CA PRO A 292 15.16 8.59 27.68
C PRO A 292 15.24 9.47 28.92
N ALA A 293 14.36 9.18 29.89
CA ALA A 293 14.30 9.97 31.11
C ALA A 293 15.71 10.04 31.72
N PRO A 294 16.21 11.24 32.06
CA PRO A 294 17.57 11.38 32.58
C PRO A 294 17.72 10.48 33.80
N PRO A 295 18.87 9.80 33.97
CA PRO A 295 19.07 8.90 35.10
C PRO A 295 18.81 9.68 36.39
N ARG A 296 17.84 9.22 37.19
CA ARG A 296 17.52 9.85 38.47
C ARG A 296 18.81 9.91 39.28
N ARG A 297 19.27 11.13 39.60
CA ARG A 297 20.35 11.28 40.57
C ARG A 297 19.92 10.58 41.86
N PRO A 298 20.80 9.79 42.51
CA PRO A 298 20.56 9.39 43.88
C PRO A 298 20.35 10.65 44.71
N GLU A 299 19.18 10.74 45.37
CA GLU A 299 18.94 11.74 46.39
C GLU A 299 20.05 11.60 47.47
N PRO A 300 20.66 12.69 47.94
CA PRO A 300 21.56 12.63 49.08
C PRO A 300 20.78 12.09 50.29
N GLY A 301 21.12 10.88 50.74
CA GLY A 301 20.54 10.32 51.96
C GLY A 301 20.77 11.27 53.15
N PRO A 302 19.83 11.35 54.11
CA PRO A 302 19.94 12.30 55.21
C PRO A 302 21.22 12.05 56.00
N SER A 303 22.02 13.11 56.14
CA SER A 303 23.25 13.11 56.92
C SER A 303 22.97 12.70 58.37
N ARG A 304 23.38 11.50 58.76
CA ARG A 304 23.49 11.13 60.17
C ARG A 304 24.71 11.83 60.74
N GLY A 305 24.49 12.69 61.73
CA GLY A 305 25.55 13.40 62.43
C GLY A 305 26.40 12.49 63.31
N ASP A 306 27.50 13.04 63.77
CA ASP A 306 28.53 12.35 64.55
C ASP A 306 28.01 11.74 65.86
N GLY A 307 28.55 10.57 66.19
CA GLY A 307 28.35 9.87 67.45
C GLY A 307 29.44 8.81 67.62
N ALA A 308 30.42 9.09 68.45
CA ALA A 308 31.54 8.18 68.71
C ALA A 308 31.12 7.03 69.64
N GLU A 309 31.72 5.84 69.49
CA GLU A 309 32.51 5.18 70.55
C GLU A 309 33.18 3.86 70.13
N SER A 310 34.38 3.63 70.67
CA SER A 310 35.12 2.37 70.94
C SER A 310 35.14 1.19 69.95
N GLY A 311 36.36 0.76 69.57
CA GLY A 311 36.66 -0.59 69.06
C GLY A 311 36.66 -1.67 70.16
N PRO A 312 36.97 -2.95 69.83
CA PRO A 312 38.34 -3.43 69.51
C PRO A 312 38.37 -4.36 68.27
N ALA A 313 39.44 -5.00 67.79
CA ALA A 313 40.91 -4.87 67.74
C ALA A 313 41.44 -6.25 67.24
N VAL A 314 42.49 -6.28 66.39
CA VAL A 314 43.25 -7.47 65.87
C VAL A 314 42.43 -8.55 65.09
N ASP A 315 42.92 -9.24 64.05
CA ASP A 315 44.19 -9.32 63.29
C ASP A 315 43.83 -9.65 61.79
N GLY A 316 44.67 -9.80 60.75
CA GLY A 316 46.13 -9.82 60.61
C GLY A 316 46.65 -10.24 59.22
N ARG A 317 47.98 -10.33 59.09
CA ARG A 317 48.80 -10.96 58.01
C ARG A 317 48.58 -10.50 56.55
N SER A 318 49.60 -9.79 56.05
CA SER A 318 50.14 -9.94 54.69
C SER A 318 51.14 -11.13 54.67
N PRO A 319 51.61 -11.70 53.53
CA PRO A 319 52.51 -10.98 52.61
C PRO A 319 52.42 -11.30 51.09
N ASP A 320 52.97 -10.37 50.31
CA ASP A 320 53.74 -10.49 49.04
C ASP A 320 53.18 -11.18 47.78
N GLY A 321 53.40 -10.54 46.60
CA GLY A 321 53.04 -11.16 45.32
C GLY A 321 53.54 -10.61 43.97
N ARG A 322 53.94 -9.33 43.80
CA ARG A 322 54.44 -8.72 42.52
C ARG A 322 53.39 -8.65 41.36
N ARG A 323 53.56 -7.90 40.25
CA ARG A 323 54.15 -6.56 39.96
C ARG A 323 53.95 -6.21 38.46
N SER A 324 52.91 -5.44 38.11
CA SER A 324 52.85 -4.58 36.91
C SER A 324 51.57 -3.73 36.97
N GLY A 325 51.52 -2.46 36.57
CA GLY A 325 52.55 -1.60 35.99
C GLY A 325 51.94 -0.76 34.86
N LYS A 326 52.03 0.57 34.96
CA LYS A 326 51.28 1.59 34.17
C LYS A 326 49.80 1.71 34.61
N GLY A 327 49.19 2.89 34.61
CA GLY A 327 49.73 4.22 34.32
C GLY A 327 48.58 5.22 34.35
N TRP A 328 48.65 6.21 35.23
CA TRP A 328 47.58 7.18 35.46
C TRP A 328 47.59 8.24 34.36
N LEU A 329 46.50 8.36 33.59
CA LEU A 329 46.21 9.52 32.76
C LEU A 329 44.72 9.86 32.88
N ASP A 330 44.47 11.03 33.47
CA ASP A 330 43.15 11.64 33.60
C ASP A 330 42.65 12.10 32.23
N GLY A 331 41.37 11.85 31.94
CA GLY A 331 40.85 11.83 30.56
C GLY A 331 39.36 12.11 30.51
N ARG A 332 38.95 13.31 30.92
CA ARG A 332 37.57 13.79 30.81
C ARG A 332 37.09 13.83 29.35
N THR A 333 36.50 12.74 28.87
CA THR A 333 35.73 12.77 27.62
C THR A 333 34.39 13.46 27.88
N VAL A 334 34.28 14.72 27.45
CA VAL A 334 33.00 15.44 27.46
C VAL A 334 32.10 14.79 26.42
N ALA A 335 31.12 14.00 26.87
CA ALA A 335 30.06 13.48 26.02
C ALA A 335 29.17 14.65 25.57
N ALA A 336 29.43 15.16 24.36
CA ALA A 336 28.62 16.22 23.77
C ALA A 336 27.19 15.71 23.51
N VAL A 337 26.21 16.28 24.21
CA VAL A 337 24.79 15.97 24.02
C VAL A 337 24.28 16.64 22.74
N THR A 338 24.49 16.00 21.59
CA THR A 338 24.05 16.49 20.27
C THR A 338 22.72 15.87 19.80
N SER A 339 22.21 14.86 20.52
CA SER A 339 20.99 14.12 20.14
C SER A 339 19.72 14.98 20.12
N GLY A 340 19.61 15.98 20.99
CA GLY A 340 18.42 16.85 21.09
C GLY A 340 18.21 17.71 19.84
N ALA A 341 19.25 18.42 19.38
CA ALA A 341 19.15 19.34 18.24
C ALA A 341 18.93 18.61 16.91
N ALA A 342 19.63 17.49 16.67
CA ALA A 342 19.42 16.68 15.48
C ALA A 342 18.00 16.09 15.42
N THR A 343 17.44 15.69 16.57
CA THR A 343 16.06 15.22 16.67
C THR A 343 15.06 16.34 16.41
N ALA A 344 15.28 17.54 16.99
CA ALA A 344 14.42 18.70 16.76
C ALA A 344 14.38 19.10 15.28
N LEU A 345 15.54 19.20 14.63
CA LEU A 345 15.64 19.51 13.19
C LEU A 345 14.99 18.43 12.31
N ALA A 346 15.10 17.15 12.69
CA ALA A 346 14.40 16.07 11.98
C ALA A 346 12.87 16.17 12.12
N VAL A 347 12.37 16.51 13.31
CA VAL A 347 10.94 16.75 13.57
C VAL A 347 10.44 17.99 12.83
N GLU A 348 11.19 19.10 12.86
CA GLU A 348 10.86 20.32 12.10
C GLU A 348 10.85 20.06 10.59
N SER A 349 11.81 19.30 10.06
CA SER A 349 11.86 18.91 8.64
C SER A 349 10.70 17.99 8.23
N LEU A 350 10.21 17.15 9.15
CA LEU A 350 9.02 16.30 8.94
C LEU A 350 7.74 17.15 8.95
N LEU A 351 7.64 18.12 9.87
CA LEU A 351 6.49 19.02 9.98
C LEU A 351 6.40 20.00 8.80
N HIS A 352 7.52 20.52 8.29
CA HIS A 352 7.54 21.33 7.07
C HIS A 352 7.10 20.49 5.87
N ARG A 353 7.71 19.33 5.63
CA ARG A 353 7.28 18.43 4.52
C ARG A 353 5.82 18.02 4.62
N ARG A 354 5.29 17.83 5.83
CA ARG A 354 3.87 17.57 6.03
C ARG A 354 3.00 18.77 5.60
N ARG A 355 3.40 20.00 5.92
CA ARG A 355 2.73 21.21 5.44
C ARG A 355 2.83 21.32 3.91
N ASP A 356 4.00 21.08 3.34
CA ASP A 356 4.21 21.11 1.88
C ASP A 356 3.32 20.09 1.16
N ILE A 357 3.16 18.88 1.73
CA ILE A 357 2.24 17.84 1.25
C ILE A 357 0.76 18.26 1.44
N GLU A 358 0.39 18.83 2.58
CA GLU A 358 -0.97 19.33 2.83
C GLU A 358 -1.32 20.50 1.88
N GLU A 359 -0.36 21.36 1.55
CA GLU A 359 -0.48 22.44 0.55
C GLU A 359 -0.58 21.88 -0.88
N ALA A 360 0.25 20.89 -1.24
CA ALA A 360 0.17 20.22 -2.54
C ALA A 360 -1.16 19.47 -2.75
N LEU A 361 -1.65 18.78 -1.72
CA LEU A 361 -2.97 18.14 -1.72
C LEU A 361 -4.11 19.16 -1.85
N SER A 362 -4.00 20.31 -1.19
CA SER A 362 -4.97 21.42 -1.28
C SER A 362 -4.97 22.06 -2.68
N ALA A 363 -3.79 22.27 -3.26
CA ALA A 363 -3.64 22.78 -4.63
C ALA A 363 -4.21 21.80 -5.67
N ALA A 364 -3.92 20.51 -5.53
CA ALA A 364 -4.45 19.44 -6.38
C ALA A 364 -5.96 19.18 -6.20
N SER A 365 -6.59 19.68 -5.14
CA SER A 365 -8.03 19.54 -4.88
C SER A 365 -8.84 20.78 -5.27
N SER A 366 -8.19 21.83 -5.76
CA SER A 366 -8.85 23.08 -6.14
C SER A 366 -9.30 23.03 -7.60
N PRO A 367 -10.55 23.38 -7.94
CA PRO A 367 -10.97 23.46 -9.34
C PRO A 367 -10.15 24.53 -10.08
N PRO A 368 -9.87 24.36 -11.38
CA PRO A 368 -9.17 25.37 -12.15
C PRO A 368 -9.93 26.70 -12.07
N ALA A 369 -9.19 27.79 -11.84
CA ALA A 369 -9.78 29.12 -11.81
C ALA A 369 -10.49 29.39 -13.14
N PRO A 370 -11.71 29.96 -13.15
CA PRO A 370 -12.38 30.31 -14.38
C PRO A 370 -11.49 31.28 -15.17
N GLU A 371 -11.22 30.97 -16.43
CA GLU A 371 -10.47 31.87 -17.30
C GLU A 371 -11.15 33.24 -17.30
N ALA A 372 -10.38 34.28 -16.98
CA ALA A 372 -10.89 35.63 -16.89
C ALA A 372 -11.26 36.13 -18.29
N GLY A 373 -12.52 35.94 -18.66
CA GLY A 373 -13.06 36.38 -19.95
C GLY A 373 -12.78 37.86 -20.19
N SER A 374 -12.13 38.16 -21.31
CA SER A 374 -11.77 39.53 -21.69
C SER A 374 -13.02 40.30 -22.13
N HIS A 375 -13.74 40.91 -21.18
CA HIS A 375 -14.80 41.86 -21.48
C HIS A 375 -14.20 43.19 -22.00
N ALA A 376 -14.14 43.31 -23.32
CA ALA A 376 -14.07 44.61 -24.00
C ALA A 376 -15.48 45.00 -24.44
N ALA A 377 -16.24 45.66 -23.56
CA ALA A 377 -17.51 46.30 -23.90
C ALA A 377 -17.31 47.82 -23.96
N ARG A 378 -17.49 48.41 -25.14
CA ARG A 378 -17.81 49.83 -25.31
C ARG A 378 -19.01 49.95 -26.23
N THR A 379 -20.13 50.31 -25.63
CA THR A 379 -21.32 50.80 -26.33
C THR A 379 -21.39 52.32 -26.16
N GLU A 380 -21.24 53.07 -27.24
CA GLU A 380 -21.85 54.39 -27.36
C GLU A 380 -22.54 54.47 -28.72
N SER A 381 -23.75 55.03 -28.71
CA SER A 381 -24.68 55.10 -29.83
C SER A 381 -25.07 56.54 -30.07
N ALA A 382 -24.96 57.02 -31.32
CA ALA A 382 -25.58 58.27 -31.76
C ALA A 382 -25.86 58.21 -33.28
N ASP A 383 -27.15 58.34 -33.62
CA ASP A 383 -27.79 58.91 -34.81
C ASP A 383 -27.24 58.70 -36.25
N GLY A 384 -28.16 58.44 -37.19
CA GLY A 384 -27.91 58.20 -38.63
C GLY A 384 -27.89 59.47 -39.51
N PRO A 385 -28.45 59.50 -40.75
CA PRO A 385 -29.33 58.52 -41.41
C PRO A 385 -28.95 58.14 -42.88
N ASP A 386 -29.84 57.35 -43.51
CA ASP A 386 -30.10 57.18 -44.96
C ASP A 386 -29.02 56.67 -45.95
N GLY A 387 -29.46 55.88 -46.94
CA GLY A 387 -28.76 55.76 -48.24
C GLY A 387 -28.63 54.37 -48.88
N SER A 388 -29.72 53.86 -49.46
CA SER A 388 -29.82 53.09 -50.72
C SER A 388 -28.71 52.11 -51.21
N ASP A 389 -29.18 50.93 -51.63
CA ASP A 389 -28.77 50.12 -52.80
C ASP A 389 -27.32 49.59 -52.95
N GLY A 390 -27.21 48.27 -53.24
CA GLY A 390 -25.94 47.71 -53.73
C GLY A 390 -25.81 46.19 -53.81
N GLY A 391 -26.46 45.56 -54.80
CA GLY A 391 -25.81 44.52 -55.61
C GLY A 391 -25.42 43.17 -54.98
N SER A 392 -26.26 42.18 -55.26
CA SER A 392 -26.03 40.74 -55.20
C SER A 392 -24.72 40.20 -55.83
N HIS A 393 -24.22 39.10 -55.24
CA HIS A 393 -23.59 37.93 -55.89
C HIS A 393 -22.17 38.01 -56.50
N PRO A 394 -21.50 36.86 -56.71
CA PRO A 394 -21.91 35.47 -56.43
C PRO A 394 -21.57 34.99 -55.01
#